data_AF-A0A4Q7KDS3-F1
#
_entry.id   AF-A0A4Q7KDS3-F1
#
_cell.length_a   1.000
_cell.length_b   1.000
_cell.length_c   1.000
_cell.angle_alpha   90.00
_cell.angle_beta   90.00
_cell.angle_gamma   90.00
#
_symmetry.space_group_name_H-M   'P 1'
#
loop_
_entity.id
_entity.type
_entity.pdbx_description
1 polymer ?
#
loop_
_entity_poly.entity_id
_entity_poly.type
_entity_poly.pdbx_seq_one_letter_code
_entity_poly.pdbx_strand_id
1 'polypeptide(L)'
;MKRPATFGEYVTMTRQQRGYSERHVARQVGVANTTISRIVNGSVPHPELFLALVDTLDLDIVLAVTLVEPYRRIVDRVMVAQKGKPGHAPDQGP
;
A
#
# COMPACT_ATOMS: atom_id res chain seq x y z
N MET A 1 4.46 15.46 -12.36
CA MET A 1 3.73 15.31 -11.08
C MET A 1 4.74 15.14 -9.95
N LYS A 2 4.48 15.73 -8.77
CA LYS A 2 5.31 15.53 -7.57
C LYS A 2 5.20 14.08 -7.10
N ARG A 3 6.30 13.46 -6.65
CA ARG A 3 6.26 12.11 -6.05
C ARG A 3 5.76 12.22 -4.60
N PRO A 4 4.82 11.37 -4.15
CA PRO A 4 4.35 11.40 -2.76
C PRO A 4 5.47 10.96 -1.81
N ALA A 5 5.60 11.66 -0.68
CA ALA A 5 6.57 11.33 0.38
C ALA A 5 5.99 10.40 1.45
N THR A 6 4.65 10.35 1.57
CA THR A 6 3.95 9.49 2.53
C THR A 6 2.76 8.78 1.88
N PHE A 7 2.24 7.73 2.53
CA PHE A 7 1.04 7.04 2.06
C PHE A 7 -0.18 7.96 2.04
N GLY A 8 -0.34 8.82 3.06
CA GLY A 8 -1.42 9.80 3.12
C GLY A 8 -1.37 10.83 1.97
N GLU A 9 -0.17 11.27 1.61
CA GLU A 9 0.03 12.11 0.43
C GLU A 9 -0.32 11.37 -0.86
N TYR A 10 0.07 10.09 -0.99
CA TYR A 10 -0.24 9.30 -2.18
C TYR A 10 -1.76 9.13 -2.35
N VAL A 11 -2.46 8.75 -1.28
CA VAL A 11 -3.94 8.67 -1.24
C VAL A 11 -4.57 10.01 -1.64
N THR A 12 -4.05 11.12 -1.11
CA THR A 12 -4.56 12.47 -1.40
C THR A 12 -4.41 12.84 -2.87
N MET A 13 -3.22 12.63 -3.42
CA MET A 13 -2.94 12.96 -4.81
C MET A 13 -3.82 12.13 -5.75
N THR A 14 -3.89 10.82 -5.55
CA THR A 14 -4.66 9.93 -6.43
C THR A 14 -6.16 10.21 -6.34
N ARG A 15 -6.72 10.38 -5.13
CA ARG A 15 -8.16 10.69 -4.99
C ARG A 15 -8.51 12.02 -5.66
N GLN A 16 -7.67 13.05 -5.53
CA GLN A 16 -7.92 14.36 -6.11
C GLN A 16 -7.83 14.35 -7.64
N GLN A 17 -6.85 13.64 -8.21
CA GLN A 17 -6.74 13.44 -9.65
C GLN A 17 -7.98 12.76 -10.24
N ARG A 18 -8.63 11.88 -9.47
CA ARG A 18 -9.88 11.20 -9.86
C ARG A 18 -11.14 11.97 -9.47
N GLY A 19 -11.03 13.17 -8.89
CA GLY A 19 -12.17 13.98 -8.46
C GLY A 19 -12.91 13.45 -7.23
N TYR A 20 -12.29 12.57 -6.44
CA TYR A 20 -12.89 11.96 -5.25
C TYR A 20 -12.62 12.78 -3.97
N SER A 21 -13.70 13.02 -3.22
CA SER A 21 -13.62 13.53 -1.86
C SER A 21 -13.23 12.42 -0.87
N GLU A 22 -12.74 12.79 0.30
CA GLU A 22 -12.47 11.80 1.37
C GLU A 22 -13.72 11.03 1.76
N ARG A 23 -14.90 11.68 1.74
CA ARG A 23 -16.19 11.03 2.01
C ARG A 23 -16.54 10.01 0.95
N HIS A 24 -16.23 10.29 -0.31
CA HIS A 24 -16.45 9.35 -1.39
C HIS A 24 -15.62 8.08 -1.18
N VAL A 25 -14.31 8.24 -0.96
CA VAL A 25 -13.39 7.12 -0.70
C VAL A 25 -13.86 6.35 0.53
N ALA A 26 -14.13 7.03 1.65
CA ALA A 26 -14.61 6.41 2.89
C ALA A 26 -15.83 5.51 2.66
N ARG A 27 -16.80 5.97 1.86
CA ARG A 27 -17.99 5.19 1.52
C ARG A 27 -17.65 3.95 0.68
N GLN A 28 -16.71 4.05 -0.24
CA GLN A 28 -16.30 2.91 -1.09
C GLN A 28 -15.59 1.81 -0.29
N VAL A 29 -14.67 2.19 0.60
CA VAL A 29 -13.96 1.23 1.47
C VAL A 29 -14.75 0.82 2.72
N GLY A 30 -15.92 1.39 2.97
CA GLY A 30 -16.78 1.01 4.10
C GLY A 30 -16.28 1.50 5.46
N VAL A 31 -15.66 2.68 5.54
CA VAL A 31 -15.15 3.27 6.79
C VAL A 31 -15.73 4.66 7.06
N ALA A 32 -15.54 5.17 8.29
CA ALA A 32 -15.87 6.54 8.62
C ALA A 32 -14.98 7.53 7.85
N ASN A 33 -15.53 8.70 7.50
CA ASN A 33 -14.77 9.78 6.85
C ASN A 33 -13.54 10.21 7.69
N THR A 34 -13.67 10.25 9.01
CA THR A 34 -12.59 10.57 9.95
C THR A 34 -11.42 9.58 9.86
N THR A 35 -11.67 8.33 9.49
CA THR A 35 -10.62 7.33 9.25
C THR A 35 -9.76 7.73 8.04
N ILE A 36 -10.39 8.12 6.93
CA ILE A 36 -9.67 8.59 5.73
C ILE A 36 -8.89 9.87 6.04
N SER A 37 -9.51 10.82 6.75
CA SER A 37 -8.84 12.06 7.14
C SER A 37 -7.60 11.80 8.01
N ARG A 38 -7.67 10.88 8.97
CA ARG A 38 -6.51 10.47 9.78
C ARG A 38 -5.38 9.89 8.92
N ILE A 39 -5.72 9.05 7.93
CA ILE A 39 -4.74 8.42 7.03
C ILE A 39 -4.05 9.46 6.14
N VAL A 40 -4.83 10.36 5.53
CA VAL A 40 -4.31 11.48 4.73
C VAL A 40 -3.35 12.34 5.54
N ASN A 41 -3.62 12.51 6.83
CA ASN A 41 -2.78 13.26 7.76
C ASN A 41 -1.66 12.41 8.43
N GLY A 42 -1.38 11.20 7.94
CA GLY A 42 -0.21 10.42 8.33
C GLY A 42 -0.47 9.26 9.29
N SER A 43 -1.71 8.97 9.65
CA SER A 43 -2.01 7.74 10.39
C SER A 43 -1.81 6.51 9.50
N VAL A 44 -1.19 5.48 10.05
CA VAL A 44 -1.00 4.22 9.34
C VAL A 44 -2.30 3.39 9.43
N PRO A 45 -2.93 3.00 8.31
CA PRO A 45 -4.06 2.08 8.35
C PRO A 45 -3.62 0.69 8.83
N HIS A 46 -4.58 -0.14 9.25
CA HIS A 46 -4.32 -1.57 9.42
C HIS A 46 -4.28 -2.27 8.05
N PRO A 47 -3.75 -3.50 7.95
CA PRO A 47 -3.45 -4.13 6.66
C PRO A 47 -4.65 -4.30 5.72
N GLU A 48 -5.81 -4.66 6.24
CA GLU A 48 -7.02 -4.84 5.42
C GLU A 48 -7.47 -3.51 4.79
N LEU A 49 -7.55 -2.44 5.57
CA LEU A 49 -7.86 -1.10 5.04
C LEU A 49 -6.76 -0.57 4.12
N PHE A 50 -5.49 -0.90 4.35
CA PHE A 50 -4.42 -0.58 3.42
C PHE A 50 -4.68 -1.21 2.05
N LEU A 51 -4.94 -2.52 2.00
CA LEU A 51 -5.23 -3.23 0.76
C LEU A 51 -6.50 -2.70 0.09
N ALA A 52 -7.55 -2.48 0.86
CA ALA A 52 -8.80 -1.94 0.33
C ALA A 52 -8.62 -0.54 -0.29
N LEU A 53 -7.74 0.31 0.27
CA LEU A 53 -7.38 1.60 -0.32
C LEU A 53 -6.55 1.45 -1.59
N VAL A 54 -5.60 0.51 -1.61
CA VAL A 54 -4.80 0.18 -2.80
C VAL A 54 -5.72 -0.25 -3.94
N ASP A 55 -6.67 -1.14 -3.69
CA ASP A 55 -7.60 -1.64 -4.71
C ASP A 55 -8.58 -0.54 -5.16
N THR A 56 -9.19 0.18 -4.21
CA THR A 56 -10.21 1.21 -4.50
C THR A 56 -9.64 2.38 -5.29
N LEU A 57 -8.42 2.79 -4.97
CA LEU A 57 -7.75 3.90 -5.65
C LEU A 57 -6.79 3.43 -6.74
N ASP A 58 -6.72 2.12 -7.00
CA ASP A 58 -5.83 1.48 -7.98
C ASP A 58 -4.41 2.08 -7.87
N LEU A 59 -3.86 1.95 -6.67
CA LEU A 59 -2.52 2.42 -6.32
C LEU A 59 -1.49 1.36 -6.72
N ASP A 60 -0.29 1.81 -7.11
CA ASP A 60 0.84 0.90 -7.23
C ASP A 60 1.18 0.34 -5.84
N ILE A 61 0.95 -0.95 -5.65
CA ILE A 61 1.11 -1.61 -4.35
C ILE A 61 2.56 -1.56 -3.86
N VAL A 62 3.54 -1.66 -4.75
CA VAL A 62 4.96 -1.63 -4.39
C VAL A 62 5.31 -0.25 -3.84
N LEU A 63 4.93 0.81 -4.54
CA LEU A 63 5.11 2.18 -4.06
C LEU A 63 4.34 2.40 -2.75
N ALA A 64 3.07 2.01 -2.67
CA ALA A 64 2.25 2.18 -1.48
C ALA A 64 2.88 1.55 -0.24
N VAL A 65 3.43 0.33 -0.36
CA VAL A 65 4.09 -0.34 0.77
C VAL A 65 5.39 0.37 1.19
N THR A 66 6.18 0.88 0.24
CA THR A 66 7.41 1.64 0.58
C THR A 66 7.14 2.93 1.35
N LEU A 67 5.91 3.45 1.29
CA LEU A 67 5.47 4.67 1.95
C LEU A 67 4.85 4.43 3.34
N VAL A 68 4.81 3.17 3.81
CA VAL A 68 4.28 2.78 5.12
C VAL A 68 5.35 2.02 5.91
N GLU A 69 5.95 2.70 6.90
CA GLU A 69 7.15 2.20 7.60
C GLU A 69 6.97 0.81 8.27
N PRO A 70 5.83 0.49 8.93
CA PRO A 70 5.61 -0.86 9.45
C PRO A 70 5.61 -1.95 8.36
N TYR A 71 5.13 -1.63 7.16
CA TYR A 71 5.02 -2.60 6.06
C TYR A 71 6.29 -2.71 5.25
N ARG A 72 7.10 -1.64 5.19
CA ARG A 72 8.44 -1.66 4.62
C ARG A 72 9.30 -2.78 5.21
N ARG A 73 9.26 -2.98 6.53
CA ARG A 73 10.00 -4.06 7.22
C ARG A 73 9.57 -5.46 6.79
N ILE A 74 8.30 -5.64 6.44
CA ILE A 74 7.77 -6.92 5.94
C ILE A 74 8.31 -7.17 4.54
N VAL A 75 8.29 -6.16 3.67
CA VAL A 75 8.83 -6.26 2.31
C VAL A 75 10.33 -6.52 2.32
N ASP A 76 11.09 -5.82 3.16
CA ASP A 76 12.53 -6.06 3.30
C ASP A 76 12.81 -7.52 3.68
N ARG A 77 12.01 -8.10 4.59
CA ARG A 77 12.13 -9.52 4.98
C ARG A 77 11.77 -10.47 3.86
N VAL A 78 10.67 -10.24 3.14
CA VAL A 78 10.22 -11.10 2.03
C VAL A 78 11.21 -11.05 0.87
N MET A 79 11.70 -9.86 0.53
CA MET A 79 12.66 -9.66 -0.57
C MET A 79 14.02 -10.30 -0.25
N VAL A 80 14.50 -10.19 1.00
CA VAL A 80 15.72 -10.89 1.45
C VAL A 80 15.54 -12.41 1.40
N ALA A 81 14.37 -12.92 1.83
CA ALA A 81 14.08 -14.36 1.80
C ALA A 81 13.99 -14.94 0.38
N GLN A 82 13.47 -14.18 -0.60
CA GLN A 82 13.40 -14.61 -2.00
C GLN A 82 14.77 -14.65 -2.67
N LYS A 83 15.71 -13.79 -2.26
CA LYS A 83 17.09 -13.77 -2.77
C LYS A 83 17.95 -14.95 -2.28
N GLY A 84 17.48 -15.68 -1.27
CA GLY A 84 18.19 -16.79 -0.63
C GLY A 84 17.70 -18.20 -0.97
N LYS A 85 16.76 -18.38 -1.91
CA LYS A 85 16.40 -19.72 -2.40
C LYS A 85 17.38 -20.17 -3.50
N PRO A 86 18.35 -21.07 -3.22
CA PRO A 86 19.08 -21.71 -4.31
C PRO A 86 18.08 -22.50 -5.16
N GLY A 87 18.20 -22.36 -6.47
CA GLY A 87 17.39 -23.09 -7.44
C GLY A 87 17.47 -24.59 -7.13
N HIS A 88 16.30 -25.22 -7.09
CA HIS A 88 16.17 -26.67 -7.09
C HIS A 88 16.89 -27.20 -8.32
N ALA A 89 18.11 -27.73 -8.15
CA ALA A 89 18.81 -28.44 -9.21
C ALA A 89 17.95 -29.67 -9.57
N PRO A 90 17.72 -29.94 -10.86
CA PRO A 90 16.97 -31.12 -11.27
C PRO A 90 17.70 -32.36 -10.77
N ASP A 91 16.95 -33.21 -10.09
CA ASP A 91 17.34 -34.54 -9.61
C ASP A 91 17.85 -35.37 -10.81
N GLN A 92 19.18 -35.49 -10.93
CA GLN A 92 19.80 -36.44 -11.85
C GLN A 92 19.92 -37.76 -11.09
N GLY A 93 18.84 -38.54 -11.14
CA GLY A 93 18.82 -39.93 -10.72
C GLY A 93 19.67 -40.84 -11.62
N PRO A 94 20.06 -42.02 -11.11
CA PRO A 94 21.17 -42.84 -11.61
C PRO A 94 20.97 -43.47 -12.98
#